data_AF-A0AA43W786-F1
#
_entry.id   AF-A0AA43W786-F1
#
_cell.length_a   1.000
_cell.length_b   1.000
_cell.length_c   1.000
_cell.angle_alpha   90.00
_cell.angle_beta   90.00
_cell.angle_gamma   90.00
#
_symmetry.space_group_name_H-M   'P 1'
#
loop_
_entity.id
_entity.type
_entity.pdbx_description
1 polymer ?
#
loop_
_entity_poly.entity_id
_entity_poly.type
_entity_poly.pdbx_seq_one_letter_code
_entity_poly.pdbx_strand_id
1 'polypeptide(L)'
;MEIDTDRRIPKTFYVFRRGLHINASEDLSYHIVPQQDSFGLGRFAVCATKDGESFQLGTDCARLFLRRFLAFLKGERSGKEIIDEICNNRQTER
;
A
#
# COMPACT_ATOMS: atom_id res chain seq x y z
N MET A 1 2.83 20.43 -24.28
CA MET A 1 2.44 19.32 -23.38
C MET A 1 3.27 18.13 -23.83
N GLU A 2 4.44 17.93 -23.22
CA GLU A 2 5.25 16.73 -23.49
C GLU A 2 4.51 15.55 -22.88
N ILE A 3 4.05 14.65 -23.74
CA ILE A 3 3.57 13.34 -23.32
C ILE A 3 4.82 12.58 -22.91
N ASP A 4 4.94 12.33 -21.61
CA ASP A 4 6.00 11.50 -21.04
C ASP A 4 6.00 10.14 -21.74
N THR A 5 6.94 9.97 -22.68
CA THR A 5 7.14 8.70 -23.36
C THR A 5 7.74 7.72 -22.36
N ASP A 6 6.85 6.93 -21.77
CA ASP A 6 7.15 5.78 -20.94
C ASP A 6 8.32 4.97 -21.56
N ARG A 7 9.47 5.01 -20.90
CA ARG A 7 10.76 4.48 -21.40
C ARG A 7 10.82 2.95 -21.49
N ARG A 8 9.69 2.24 -21.42
CA ARG A 8 9.56 0.77 -21.52
C ARG A 8 10.47 -0.01 -20.58
N ILE A 9 11.07 0.62 -19.57
CA ILE A 9 11.72 -0.09 -18.47
C ILE A 9 10.58 -0.50 -17.55
N PRO A 10 10.28 -1.80 -17.37
CA PRO A 10 9.26 -2.20 -16.42
C PRO A 10 9.80 -1.88 -15.02
N LYS A 11 9.42 -0.73 -14.47
CA LYS A 11 9.39 -0.59 -13.01
C LYS A 11 8.27 -1.54 -12.59
N THR A 12 8.63 -2.75 -12.16
CA THR A 12 7.63 -3.72 -11.75
C THR A 12 6.83 -3.09 -10.60
N PHE A 13 5.54 -2.87 -10.85
CA PHE A 13 4.59 -2.32 -9.86
C PHE A 13 4.40 -3.25 -8.66
N TYR A 14 5.00 -4.43 -8.69
CA TYR A 14 5.04 -5.37 -7.59
C TYR A 14 6.36 -6.14 -7.56
N VAL A 15 6.65 -6.72 -6.40
CA VAL A 15 7.78 -7.63 -6.14
C VAL A 15 7.25 -8.78 -5.29
N PHE A 16 7.64 -10.01 -5.65
CA PHE A 16 7.39 -11.17 -4.80
C PHE A 16 8.67 -11.55 -4.04
N ARG A 17 8.68 -11.37 -2.72
CA ARG A 17 9.79 -11.71 -1.81
C ARG A 17 9.23 -12.30 -0.53
N ARG A 18 8.88 -13.59 -0.56
CA ARG A 18 8.15 -14.30 0.50
C ARG A 18 6.74 -13.77 0.79
N GLY A 19 6.41 -12.56 0.34
CA GLY A 19 5.07 -12.02 0.20
C GLY A 19 4.95 -11.21 -1.10
N LEU A 20 3.74 -10.78 -1.42
CA LEU A 20 3.46 -9.87 -2.52
C LEU A 20 3.56 -8.43 -2.00
N HIS A 21 4.46 -7.65 -2.60
CA HIS A 21 4.60 -6.22 -2.34
C HIS A 21 4.21 -5.46 -3.59
N ILE A 22 3.23 -4.57 -3.52
CA ILE A 22 2.74 -3.77 -4.65
C ILE A 22 3.12 -2.32 -4.37
N ASN A 23 3.92 -1.74 -5.24
CA ASN A 23 4.35 -0.34 -5.20
C ASN A 23 3.31 0.50 -5.96
N ALA A 24 2.45 1.21 -5.21
CA ALA A 24 1.39 2.03 -5.79
C ALA A 24 1.90 3.42 -6.20
N SER A 25 2.80 4.00 -5.39
CA SER A 25 3.57 5.21 -5.70
C SER A 25 4.90 5.18 -4.95
N GLU A 26 5.65 6.28 -4.99
CA GLU A 26 6.85 6.48 -4.16
C GLU A 26 6.55 6.39 -2.66
N ASP A 27 5.37 6.88 -2.26
CA ASP A 27 4.96 7.05 -0.87
C ASP A 27 3.86 6.07 -0.41
N LEU A 28 3.43 5.13 -1.26
CA LEU A 28 2.33 4.21 -0.95
C LEU A 28 2.62 2.80 -1.50
N SER A 29 2.46 1.80 -0.64
CA SER A 29 2.59 0.39 -1.01
C SER A 29 1.59 -0.51 -0.28
N TYR A 30 1.29 -1.65 -0.89
CA TYR A 30 0.35 -2.65 -0.40
C TYR A 30 1.03 -4.01 -0.30
N HIS A 31 0.98 -4.64 0.87
CA HIS A 31 1.68 -5.88 1.14
C HIS A 31 0.70 -6.99 1.52
N ILE A 32 0.96 -8.19 0.98
CA ILE A 32 0.30 -9.44 1.38
C ILE A 32 1.42 -10.42 1.75
N VAL A 33 1.55 -10.70 3.04
CA VAL A 33 2.64 -11.53 3.58
C VAL A 33 2.08 -12.78 4.29
N PRO A 34 2.86 -13.86 4.39
CA PRO A 34 2.52 -14.99 5.26
C PRO A 34 2.30 -14.56 6.72
N GLN A 35 1.46 -15.27 7.48
CA GLN A 35 1.19 -14.92 8.89
C GLN A 35 2.47 -14.83 9.73
N GLN A 36 3.40 -15.75 9.51
CA GLN A 36 4.69 -15.80 10.21
C GLN A 36 5.58 -14.56 9.94
N ASP A 37 5.33 -13.86 8.83
CA ASP A 37 6.08 -12.69 8.38
C ASP A 37 5.29 -11.38 8.62
N SER A 38 4.16 -11.43 9.34
CA SER A 38 3.28 -10.26 9.59
C SER A 38 3.66 -9.43 10.81
N PHE A 39 4.63 -9.88 11.61
CA PHE A 39 5.09 -9.20 12.84
C PHE A 39 3.96 -8.81 13.81
N GLY A 40 2.85 -9.57 13.82
CA GLY A 40 1.69 -9.30 14.67
C GLY A 40 0.77 -8.17 14.20
N LEU A 41 1.03 -7.60 13.01
CA LEU A 41 0.23 -6.52 12.43
C LEU A 41 -0.87 -7.04 11.50
N GLY A 42 -0.80 -8.30 11.11
CA GLY A 42 -1.72 -8.94 10.17
C GLY A 42 -1.14 -9.07 8.77
N ARG A 43 -1.62 -10.06 8.03
CA ARG A 43 -1.06 -10.48 6.73
C ARG A 43 -1.23 -9.45 5.62
N PHE A 44 -2.15 -8.51 5.78
CA PHE A 44 -2.41 -7.45 4.83
C PHE A 44 -1.96 -6.12 5.43
N ALA A 45 -1.06 -5.42 4.75
CA ALA A 45 -0.59 -4.12 5.21
C ALA A 45 -0.65 -3.08 4.11
N VAL A 46 -0.99 -1.85 4.48
CA VAL A 46 -0.81 -0.66 3.65
C VAL A 46 0.27 0.19 4.30
N CYS A 47 1.33 0.48 3.58
CA CYS A 47 2.45 1.27 4.06
C CYS A 47 2.47 2.61 3.34
N ALA A 48 2.67 3.68 4.11
CA ALA A 48 2.65 5.05 3.64
C ALA A 48 3.90 5.79 4.12
N THR A 49 4.44 6.67 3.29
CA THR A 49 5.47 7.62 3.69
C THR A 49 4.90 9.02 3.61
N LYS A 50 5.13 9.82 4.65
CA LYS A 50 4.71 11.23 4.69
C LYS A 50 5.73 12.03 5.47
N ASP A 51 6.23 13.11 4.87
CA ASP A 51 7.23 14.00 5.47
C ASP A 51 8.50 13.25 5.97
N GLY A 52 8.88 12.17 5.27
CA GLY A 52 10.01 11.30 5.64
C GLY A 52 9.71 10.27 6.74
N GLU A 53 8.52 10.33 7.36
CA GLU A 53 8.08 9.35 8.34
C GLU A 53 7.31 8.21 7.67
N SER A 54 7.49 6.98 8.17
CA SER A 54 6.82 5.78 7.65
C SER A 54 5.69 5.35 8.58
N PHE A 55 4.52 5.10 8.00
CA PHE A 55 3.32 4.65 8.67
C PHE A 55 2.87 3.33 8.05
N GLN A 56 2.24 2.48 8.86
CA GLN A 56 1.67 1.23 8.37
C GLN A 56 0.35 0.93 9.04
N LEU A 57 -0.59 0.43 8.25
CA LEU A 57 -1.86 -0.09 8.72
C LEU A 57 -1.95 -1.57 8.34
N GLY A 58 -1.81 -2.43 9.35
CA GLY A 58 -1.95 -3.88 9.20
C GLY A 58 -3.33 -4.39 9.61
N THR A 59 -3.78 -5.48 8.97
CA THR A 59 -4.99 -6.22 9.33
C THR A 59 -4.91 -7.67 8.84
N ASP A 60 -5.60 -8.59 9.51
CA ASP A 60 -5.88 -9.93 8.99
C ASP A 60 -7.21 -9.99 8.21
N CYS A 61 -7.98 -8.90 8.21
CA CYS A 61 -9.23 -8.78 7.49
C CYS A 61 -8.99 -8.35 6.02
N ALA A 62 -8.93 -9.33 5.12
CA ALA A 62 -8.74 -9.11 3.69
C ALA A 62 -9.74 -8.09 3.09
N ARG A 63 -10.98 -8.02 3.62
CA ARG A 63 -12.01 -7.09 3.13
C ARG A 63 -11.63 -5.63 3.32
N LEU A 64 -11.02 -5.27 4.45
CA LEU A 64 -10.59 -3.89 4.73
C LEU A 64 -9.43 -3.49 3.83
N PHE A 65 -8.45 -4.38 3.66
CA PHE A 65 -7.34 -4.21 2.73
C PHE A 65 -7.82 -4.05 1.28
N LEU A 66 -8.61 -5.00 0.77
CA LEU A 66 -9.08 -5.01 -0.62
C LEU A 66 -9.96 -3.79 -0.91
N ARG A 67 -10.74 -3.31 0.04
CA ARG A 67 -11.53 -2.08 -0.12
C ARG A 67 -10.64 -0.88 -0.42
N ARG A 68 -9.58 -0.65 0.37
CA ARG A 68 -8.64 0.47 0.13
C ARG A 68 -7.87 0.30 -1.17
N PHE A 69 -7.39 -0.91 -1.42
CA PHE A 69 -6.60 -1.22 -2.61
C PHE A 69 -7.41 -1.04 -3.90
N LEU A 70 -8.65 -1.55 -3.95
CA LEU A 70 -9.51 -1.41 -5.12
C LEU A 70 -9.97 0.04 -5.33
N ALA A 71 -10.26 0.78 -4.26
CA ALA A 71 -10.60 2.20 -4.37
C ALA A 71 -9.45 3.01 -4.99
N PHE A 72 -8.20 2.70 -4.63
CA PHE A 72 -7.02 3.27 -5.28
C PHE A 72 -6.94 2.89 -6.76
N LEU A 73 -7.01 1.59 -7.08
CA LEU A 73 -6.89 1.10 -8.46
C LEU A 73 -7.97 1.66 -9.40
N LYS A 74 -9.17 1.91 -8.88
CA LYS A 74 -10.28 2.49 -9.64
C LYS A 74 -10.22 4.01 -9.73
N GLY A 75 -9.28 4.66 -9.05
CA GLY A 75 -9.23 6.12 -8.93
C GLY A 75 -10.37 6.73 -8.09
N GLU A 76 -11.09 5.91 -7.33
CA GLU A 76 -12.14 6.37 -6.40
C GLU A 76 -11.55 7.11 -5.20
N ARG A 77 -10.28 6.81 -4.87
CA ARG A 77 -9.49 7.53 -3.87
C ARG A 77 -8.06 7.71 -4.35
N SER A 78 -7.52 8.90 -4.12
CA SER A 78 -6.13 9.23 -4.41
C SER A 78 -5.19 8.58 -3.39
N GLY A 79 -3.93 8.36 -3.80
CA GLY A 79 -2.90 7.89 -2.88
C GLY A 79 -2.72 8.84 -1.68
N LYS A 80 -2.83 10.16 -1.90
CA LYS A 80 -2.74 11.18 -0.83
C LYS A 80 -3.82 10.99 0.23
N GLU A 81 -5.07 10.79 -0.15
CA GLU A 81 -6.17 10.56 0.80
C GLU A 81 -5.97 9.29 1.62
N ILE A 82 -5.38 8.25 1.03
CA ILE A 82 -5.08 6.99 1.71
C ILE A 82 -3.91 7.18 2.67
N ILE A 83 -2.85 7.87 2.25
CA ILE A 83 -1.70 8.22 3.10
C ILE A 83 -2.19 9.05 4.31
N ASP A 84 -2.97 10.11 4.08
CA ASP A 84 -3.49 10.97 5.15
C ASP A 84 -4.36 10.17 6.13
N GLU A 85 -5.18 9.25 5.65
CA GLU A 85 -5.95 8.35 6.52
C GLU A 85 -5.04 7.50 7.40
N ILE A 86 -4.04 6.83 6.82
CA ILE A 86 -3.12 5.95 7.57
C ILE A 86 -2.30 6.74 8.60
N CYS A 87 -1.82 7.92 8.24
CA CYS A 87 -1.07 8.79 9.16
C CYS A 87 -1.93 9.23 10.37
N ASN A 88 -3.22 9.45 10.14
CA ASN A 88 -4.16 9.89 11.17
C ASN A 88 -4.74 8.72 12.00
N ASN A 89 -4.83 7.51 11.43
CA ASN A 89 -5.32 6.30 12.10
C ASN A 89 -4.15 5.47 12.66
N ARG A 90 -3.67 5.82 13.85
CA ARG A 90 -2.59 5.10 14.54
C ARG A 90 -2.98 3.73 15.12
N GLN A 91 -4.19 3.22 14.84
CA GLN A 91 -4.67 1.94 15.38
C GLN A 91 -4.78 0.90 14.27
N THR A 92 -4.22 -0.29 14.51
CA THR A 92 -4.48 -1.47 13.68
C THR A 92 -5.98 -1.76 13.65
N GLU A 93 -6.54 -1.91 12.45
CA GLU A 93 -7.93 -2.35 12.29
C GLU A 93 -8.02 -3.83 12.64
N ARG A 94 -8.64 -4.11 13.80
CA ARG A 94 -8.96 -5.47 14.25
C ARG A 94 -10.14 -6.06 13.48
#